data_AF-A0A6P6N0N0-F1
#
_entry.id   AF-A0A6P6N0N0-F1
#
_cell.length_a   1.000
_cell.length_b   1.000
_cell.length_c   1.000
_cell.angle_alpha   90.00
_cell.angle_beta   90.00
_cell.angle_gamma   90.00
#
_symmetry.space_group_name_H-M   'P 1'
#
loop_
_entity.id
_entity.type
_entity.pdbx_description
1 polymer ?
#
loop_
_entity_poly.entity_id
_entity_poly.type
_entity_poly.pdbx_seq_one_letter_code
_entity_poly.pdbx_strand_id
1 'polypeptide(L)'
;MEINIFEIAKSSPSGSAAVTFMSYTMMENLLKPDFFNTSNDTIKTMMSTVISATLPKTNYTKLTKPVNFTLKHIREFDHSGSLSCVYWNISEWIVDGCAVLETNSSYTVCSCVHLSTFALIMQTRGPQKSDPPLELLNLVCVIVGLVFFTLALLTFALCQWSPGVNNVARINICISLLLAHLLLLLTQKFLNLIRPQQVLCAVISGLLHFLFLSGFVWMFIEAVLLFICVKNLSQISSKKREVLSSGFLCVIGYVVALVVVCVSVGLVPEGYGSEHCWIKIDQGFIWSFLGPVCVILAVSSEYKHFHMGC
;
A
#
# COMPACT_ATOMS: atom_id res chain seq x y z
N MET A 1 6.17 12.84 -37.08
CA MET A 1 4.73 13.14 -37.18
C MET A 1 4.33 12.87 -38.61
N GLU A 2 3.42 11.93 -38.83
CA GLU A 2 2.99 11.53 -40.17
C GLU A 2 1.64 12.17 -40.48
N ILE A 3 1.63 13.15 -41.40
CA ILE A 3 0.41 13.88 -41.80
C ILE A 3 0.14 13.65 -43.28
N ASN A 4 -1.10 13.30 -43.62
CA ASN A 4 -1.54 13.21 -45.01
C ASN A 4 -1.87 14.62 -45.57
N ILE A 5 -0.83 15.32 -46.05
CA ILE A 5 -0.94 16.69 -46.58
C ILE A 5 -1.85 16.75 -47.82
N PHE A 6 -1.94 15.66 -48.60
CA PHE A 6 -2.77 15.58 -49.80
C PHE A 6 -4.27 15.67 -49.46
N GLU A 7 -4.69 15.01 -48.40
CA GLU A 7 -6.08 15.07 -47.91
C GLU A 7 -6.44 16.46 -47.38
N ILE A 8 -5.50 17.13 -46.70
CA ILE A 8 -5.65 18.51 -46.22
C ILE A 8 -5.71 19.50 -47.40
N ALA A 9 -4.92 19.29 -48.45
CA ALA A 9 -4.97 20.12 -49.65
C ALA A 9 -6.31 19.98 -50.37
N LYS A 10 -6.90 18.78 -50.37
CA LYS A 10 -8.21 18.49 -50.98
C LYS A 10 -9.38 19.12 -50.21
N SER A 11 -9.27 19.27 -48.90
CA SER A 11 -10.28 19.94 -48.07
C SER A 11 -10.11 21.46 -47.98
N SER A 12 -8.96 22.00 -48.41
CA SER A 12 -8.67 23.43 -48.43
C SER A 12 -9.34 24.14 -49.61
N PRO A 13 -10.01 25.29 -49.42
CA PRO A 13 -10.68 26.03 -50.49
C PRO A 13 -9.73 26.58 -51.56
N SER A 14 -8.42 26.65 -51.26
CA SER A 14 -7.38 27.12 -52.19
C SER A 14 -6.68 25.99 -52.95
N GLY A 15 -7.03 24.71 -52.70
CA GLY A 15 -6.36 23.54 -53.27
C GLY A 15 -4.89 23.36 -52.82
N SER A 16 -4.42 24.17 -51.87
CA SER A 16 -3.07 24.14 -51.32
C SER A 16 -3.11 24.00 -49.81
N ALA A 17 -2.21 23.17 -49.26
CA ALA A 17 -2.02 23.00 -47.82
C ALA A 17 -0.55 23.19 -47.45
N ALA A 18 -0.32 23.81 -46.30
CA ALA A 18 0.98 23.92 -45.66
C ALA A 18 0.79 23.58 -44.18
N VAL A 19 1.74 22.86 -43.60
CA VAL A 19 1.77 22.53 -42.17
C VAL A 19 3.09 23.01 -41.60
N THR A 20 3.02 23.72 -40.49
CA THR A 20 4.19 24.19 -39.75
C THR A 20 4.38 23.33 -38.53
N PHE A 21 5.60 22.84 -38.33
CA PHE A 21 6.00 22.08 -37.15
C PHE A 21 7.02 22.86 -36.34
N MET A 22 6.81 22.92 -35.04
CA MET A 22 7.73 23.55 -34.09
C MET A 22 7.99 22.60 -32.92
N SER A 23 9.23 22.55 -32.45
CA SER A 23 9.60 21.83 -31.23
C SER A 23 10.26 22.80 -30.28
N TYR A 24 9.74 22.88 -29.06
CA TYR A 24 10.21 23.79 -28.04
C TYR A 24 11.07 23.04 -27.02
N THR A 25 12.36 23.34 -27.02
CA THR A 25 13.30 22.87 -25.99
C THR A 25 13.23 23.81 -24.79
N MET A 26 13.23 23.27 -23.56
CA MET A 26 13.20 24.04 -22.29
C MET A 26 11.92 24.84 -22.00
N MET A 27 10.77 24.44 -22.54
CA MET A 27 9.48 25.09 -22.25
C MET A 27 8.78 24.59 -20.98
N GLU A 28 9.43 23.70 -20.22
CA GLU A 28 8.92 23.07 -18.99
C GLU A 28 8.62 24.08 -17.86
N ASN A 29 9.26 25.25 -17.88
CA ASN A 29 9.04 26.31 -16.88
C ASN A 29 7.79 27.14 -17.15
N LEU A 30 7.36 27.25 -18.41
CA LEU A 30 6.18 28.01 -18.81
C LEU A 30 4.94 27.11 -18.92
N LEU A 31 5.12 25.93 -19.51
CA LEU A 31 4.06 24.93 -19.69
C LEU A 31 4.27 23.78 -18.71
N LYS A 32 4.03 24.07 -17.44
CA LYS A 32 4.23 23.10 -16.36
C LYS A 32 3.28 21.91 -16.48
N PRO A 33 3.71 20.70 -16.06
CA PRO A 33 2.82 19.54 -16.01
C PRO A 33 1.69 19.71 -15.00
N ASP A 34 1.81 20.63 -14.03
CA ASP A 34 0.79 20.94 -13.01
C ASP A 34 -0.53 21.44 -13.60
N PHE A 35 -0.49 22.03 -14.80
CA PHE A 35 -1.67 22.49 -15.53
C PHE A 35 -2.50 21.34 -16.10
N PHE A 36 -2.09 20.08 -15.92
CA PHE A 36 -2.91 18.93 -16.23
C PHE A 36 -3.82 18.61 -15.05
N ASN A 37 -5.11 18.91 -15.17
CA ASN A 37 -6.05 18.71 -14.08
C ASN A 37 -6.52 17.25 -13.99
N THR A 38 -6.06 16.53 -12.98
CA THR A 38 -6.51 15.16 -12.67
C THR A 38 -6.91 15.04 -11.21
N SER A 39 -7.92 14.22 -10.92
CA SER A 39 -8.65 14.18 -9.64
C SER A 39 -7.90 13.52 -8.48
N ASN A 40 -6.65 13.08 -8.68
CA ASN A 40 -5.89 12.30 -7.71
C ASN A 40 -4.57 13.01 -7.37
N ASP A 41 -4.06 12.78 -6.15
CA ASP A 41 -2.77 13.26 -5.64
C ASP A 41 -1.59 12.57 -6.36
N THR A 42 -1.47 12.83 -7.66
CA THR A 42 -0.45 12.26 -8.55
C THR A 42 0.63 13.28 -8.84
N ILE A 43 1.89 12.84 -8.79
CA ILE A 43 3.00 13.63 -9.35
C ILE A 43 2.87 13.61 -10.86
N LYS A 44 2.84 14.81 -11.45
CA LYS A 44 2.78 15.01 -12.90
C LYS A 44 4.18 15.36 -13.39
N THR A 45 4.71 14.52 -14.26
CA THR A 45 6.08 14.63 -14.77
C THR A 45 6.05 14.83 -16.27
N MET A 46 6.75 15.86 -16.76
CA MET A 46 6.90 16.09 -18.19
C MET A 46 7.86 15.05 -18.79
N MET A 47 7.39 14.23 -19.71
CA MET A 47 8.17 13.12 -20.31
C MET A 47 8.67 13.42 -21.72
N SER A 48 8.24 14.51 -22.36
CA SER A 48 8.71 14.91 -23.69
C SER A 48 8.98 16.42 -23.76
N THR A 49 9.64 16.85 -24.83
CA THR A 49 9.58 18.24 -25.27
C THR A 49 8.17 18.58 -25.75
N VAL A 50 7.82 19.86 -25.71
CA VAL A 50 6.55 20.36 -26.25
C VAL A 50 6.70 20.52 -27.76
N ILE A 51 5.76 20.01 -28.53
CA ILE A 51 5.73 20.15 -29.99
C ILE A 51 4.47 20.87 -30.41
N SER A 52 4.48 21.61 -31.52
CA SER A 52 3.28 22.24 -32.07
C SER A 52 3.18 22.00 -33.57
N ALA A 53 1.97 21.71 -34.02
CA ALA A 53 1.63 21.56 -35.41
C ALA A 53 0.42 22.45 -35.74
N THR A 54 0.54 23.31 -36.75
CA THR A 54 -0.52 24.25 -37.14
C THR A 54 -0.64 24.38 -38.65
N LEU A 55 -1.83 24.75 -39.14
CA LEU A 55 -2.08 25.09 -40.54
C LEU A 55 -2.11 26.62 -40.67
N PRO A 56 -1.13 27.26 -41.33
CA PRO A 56 -1.05 28.72 -41.41
C PRO A 56 -2.21 29.37 -42.16
N LYS A 57 -2.86 28.63 -43.07
CA LYS A 57 -3.86 29.16 -44.02
C LYS A 57 -5.31 28.87 -43.64
N THR A 58 -5.56 28.18 -42.53
CA THR A 58 -6.91 27.72 -42.15
C THR A 58 -7.11 27.73 -40.65
N ASN A 59 -8.30 28.12 -40.20
CA ASN A 59 -8.70 28.04 -38.79
C ASN A 59 -9.24 26.66 -38.38
N TYR A 60 -9.22 25.67 -39.29
CA TYR A 60 -9.73 24.32 -39.03
C TYR A 60 -8.62 23.47 -38.41
N THR A 61 -8.75 23.16 -37.12
CA THR A 61 -7.77 22.35 -36.37
C THR A 61 -8.14 20.88 -36.29
N LYS A 62 -9.41 20.53 -36.51
CA LYS A 62 -9.88 19.13 -36.51
C LYS A 62 -9.48 18.42 -37.80
N LEU A 63 -9.16 17.15 -37.72
CA LEU A 63 -8.75 16.34 -38.87
C LEU A 63 -9.73 15.19 -39.09
N THR A 64 -9.97 14.87 -40.36
CA THR A 64 -10.79 13.71 -40.76
C THR A 64 -10.14 12.38 -40.40
N LYS A 65 -8.80 12.36 -40.33
CA LYS A 65 -8.00 11.23 -39.86
C LYS A 65 -7.05 11.68 -38.76
N PRO A 66 -6.85 10.85 -37.72
CA PRO A 66 -5.89 11.18 -36.67
C PRO A 66 -4.46 11.21 -37.22
N VAL A 67 -3.63 12.00 -36.55
CA VAL A 67 -2.21 12.11 -36.84
C VAL A 67 -1.43 11.40 -35.77
N ASN A 68 -0.51 10.55 -36.23
CA ASN A 68 0.39 9.82 -35.37
C ASN A 68 1.74 10.52 -35.28
N PHE A 69 2.25 10.64 -34.06
CA PHE A 69 3.57 11.21 -33.82
C PHE A 69 4.25 10.54 -32.63
N THR A 70 5.57 10.45 -32.73
CA THR A 70 6.41 9.81 -31.72
C THR A 70 7.10 10.87 -30.89
N LEU A 71 6.93 10.78 -29.57
CA LEU A 71 7.60 11.61 -28.58
C LEU A 71 8.68 10.80 -27.89
N LYS A 72 9.92 11.30 -27.94
CA LYS A 72 11.05 10.69 -27.24
C LYS A 72 10.99 11.03 -25.75
N HIS A 73 11.27 10.05 -24.90
CA HIS A 73 11.34 10.25 -23.46
C HIS A 73 12.59 11.07 -23.10
N ILE A 74 12.39 12.17 -22.37
CA ILE A 74 13.48 13.02 -21.85
C ILE A 74 13.89 12.65 -20.42
N ARG A 75 13.14 11.74 -19.79
CA ARG A 75 13.35 11.21 -18.44
C ARG A 75 13.18 9.69 -18.45
N GLU A 76 13.68 9.02 -17.42
CA GLU A 76 13.49 7.57 -17.27
C GLU A 76 12.01 7.24 -17.12
N PHE A 77 11.57 6.19 -17.80
CA PHE A 77 10.19 5.74 -17.77
C PHE A 77 9.93 4.93 -16.50
N ASP A 78 9.03 5.43 -15.65
CA ASP A 78 8.55 4.71 -14.46
C ASP A 78 7.39 3.79 -14.85
N HIS A 79 7.61 2.48 -14.77
CA HIS A 79 6.59 1.47 -15.09
C HIS A 79 5.36 1.50 -14.17
N SER A 80 5.44 2.19 -13.02
CA SER A 80 4.30 2.39 -12.11
C SER A 80 3.42 3.58 -12.49
N GLY A 81 3.86 4.42 -13.43
CA GLY A 81 3.16 5.61 -13.90
C GLY A 81 2.29 5.38 -15.14
N SER A 82 1.22 6.16 -15.27
CA SER A 82 0.39 6.20 -16.48
C SER A 82 0.78 7.38 -17.37
N LEU A 83 1.00 7.13 -18.65
CA LEU A 83 1.28 8.16 -19.65
C LEU A 83 0.01 8.70 -20.28
N SER A 84 0.00 9.99 -20.58
CA SER A 84 -1.10 10.66 -21.28
C SER A 84 -0.54 11.60 -22.34
N CYS A 85 -0.99 11.41 -23.58
CA CYS A 85 -0.79 12.37 -24.66
C CYS A 85 -1.76 13.53 -24.44
N VAL A 86 -1.23 14.73 -24.22
CA VAL A 86 -2.01 15.92 -23.92
C VAL A 86 -1.78 17.01 -24.97
N TYR A 87 -2.76 17.89 -25.11
CA TYR A 87 -2.62 19.14 -25.86
C TYR A 87 -2.89 20.35 -24.98
N TRP A 88 -2.28 21.48 -25.33
CA TRP A 88 -2.44 22.74 -24.62
C TRP A 88 -3.73 23.44 -25.04
N ASN A 89 -4.64 23.65 -24.10
CA ASN A 89 -5.86 24.42 -24.29
C ASN A 89 -5.82 25.69 -23.43
N ILE A 90 -5.32 26.79 -24.00
CA ILE A 90 -5.26 28.14 -23.41
C ILE A 90 -4.46 28.20 -22.10
N SER A 91 -4.94 27.55 -21.04
CA SER A 91 -4.40 27.54 -19.69
C SER A 91 -4.18 26.14 -19.11
N GLU A 92 -4.62 25.08 -19.78
CA GLU A 92 -4.56 23.71 -19.22
C GLU A 92 -4.13 22.66 -20.24
N TRP A 93 -3.60 21.54 -19.73
CA TRP A 93 -3.33 20.34 -20.53
C TRP A 93 -4.57 19.44 -20.54
N ILE A 94 -5.00 19.01 -21.73
CA ILE A 94 -6.20 18.17 -21.90
C ILE A 94 -5.87 16.96 -22.77
N VAL A 95 -6.50 15.81 -22.49
CA VAL A 95 -6.34 14.56 -23.26
C VAL A 95 -7.35 14.45 -24.41
N ASP A 96 -8.35 15.32 -24.48
CA ASP A 96 -9.49 15.17 -25.39
C ASP A 96 -9.06 15.09 -26.87
N GLY A 97 -9.52 14.05 -27.56
CA GLY A 97 -9.14 13.76 -28.93
C GLY A 97 -7.71 13.24 -29.13
N CYS A 98 -6.97 12.91 -28.07
CA CYS A 98 -5.62 12.31 -28.11
C CYS A 98 -5.57 10.97 -27.36
N ALA A 99 -4.84 10.02 -27.89
CA ALA A 99 -4.64 8.70 -27.28
C ALA A 99 -3.19 8.22 -27.42
N VAL A 100 -2.73 7.44 -26.44
CA VAL A 100 -1.48 6.68 -26.52
C VAL A 100 -1.75 5.41 -27.32
N LEU A 101 -0.98 5.17 -28.38
CA LEU A 101 -1.07 3.92 -29.17
C LEU A 101 -0.07 2.87 -28.70
N GLU A 102 1.17 3.31 -28.50
CA GLU A 102 2.29 2.43 -28.15
C GLU A 102 3.27 3.19 -27.26
N THR A 103 3.84 2.51 -26.27
CA THR A 103 4.88 3.02 -25.39
C THR A 103 5.97 1.99 -25.25
N ASN A 104 7.21 2.46 -25.27
CA ASN A 104 8.41 1.71 -24.91
C ASN A 104 9.23 2.53 -23.89
N SER A 105 10.34 2.00 -23.38
CA SER A 105 11.22 2.67 -22.40
C SER A 105 11.74 4.03 -22.89
N SER A 106 11.92 4.18 -24.21
CA SER A 106 12.59 5.35 -24.81
C SER A 106 11.66 6.31 -25.56
N TYR A 107 10.44 5.89 -25.90
CA TYR A 107 9.51 6.70 -26.68
C TYR A 107 8.05 6.28 -26.48
N THR A 108 7.14 7.20 -26.82
CA THR A 108 5.71 6.96 -26.87
C THR A 108 5.11 7.49 -28.18
N VAL A 109 4.21 6.72 -28.78
CA VAL A 109 3.47 7.07 -29.99
C VAL A 109 2.08 7.56 -29.59
N CYS A 110 1.79 8.81 -29.94
CA CYS A 110 0.50 9.46 -29.73
C CYS A 110 -0.29 9.55 -31.02
N SER A 111 -1.61 9.47 -30.92
CA SER A 111 -2.58 9.67 -32.01
C SER A 111 -3.59 10.73 -31.61
N CYS A 112 -3.66 11.84 -32.35
CA CYS A 112 -4.59 12.94 -32.07
C CYS A 112 -5.45 13.30 -33.28
N VAL A 113 -6.72 13.66 -33.06
CA VAL A 113 -7.69 14.02 -34.12
C VAL A 113 -7.70 15.52 -34.47
N HIS A 114 -6.74 16.27 -33.93
CA HIS A 114 -6.60 17.70 -34.19
C HIS A 114 -5.12 18.09 -34.24
N LEU A 115 -4.86 19.32 -34.68
CA LEU A 115 -3.54 19.93 -34.70
C LEU A 115 -3.49 21.04 -33.66
N SER A 116 -2.50 20.93 -32.79
CA SER A 116 -2.34 21.79 -31.61
C SER A 116 -0.90 21.72 -31.12
N THR A 117 -0.67 22.21 -29.90
CA THR A 117 0.56 22.07 -29.14
C THR A 117 0.43 20.87 -28.22
N PHE A 118 1.27 19.86 -28.41
CA PHE A 118 1.22 18.56 -27.72
C PHE A 118 2.41 18.35 -26.78
N ALA A 119 2.18 17.52 -25.77
CA ALA A 119 3.22 17.02 -24.88
C ALA A 119 2.83 15.65 -24.29
N LEU A 120 3.80 14.95 -23.70
CA LEU A 120 3.61 13.67 -23.01
C LEU A 120 3.78 13.86 -21.50
N ILE A 121 2.70 13.70 -20.73
CA ILE A 121 2.75 13.79 -19.26
C ILE A 121 2.63 12.40 -18.67
N MET A 122 3.51 12.07 -17.72
CA MET A 122 3.38 10.89 -16.87
C MET A 122 2.76 11.29 -15.54
N GLN A 123 1.76 10.53 -15.12
CA GLN A 123 1.18 10.62 -13.78
C GLN A 123 1.67 9.42 -12.97
N THR A 124 2.43 9.67 -11.91
CA THR A 124 2.81 8.67 -10.90
C THR A 124 2.06 8.97 -9.60
N ARG A 125 1.83 7.96 -8.76
CA ARG A 125 1.29 8.22 -7.41
C ARG A 125 2.29 9.09 -6.65
N GLY A 126 1.82 10.17 -6.04
CA GLY A 126 2.69 10.99 -5.19
C GLY A 126 3.26 10.16 -4.02
N PRO A 127 4.44 10.52 -3.48
CA PRO A 127 4.84 10.01 -2.18
C PRO A 127 3.70 10.37 -1.23
N GLN A 128 3.14 9.34 -0.59
CA GLN A 128 2.17 9.53 0.47
C GLN A 128 2.71 10.61 1.39
N LYS A 129 1.91 11.65 1.64
CA LYS A 129 2.24 12.77 2.52
C LYS A 129 2.62 12.17 3.87
N SER A 130 3.92 11.94 4.08
CA SER A 130 4.42 11.41 5.32
C SER A 130 4.27 12.54 6.33
N ASP A 131 3.57 12.27 7.42
CA ASP A 131 3.60 13.13 8.59
C ASP A 131 4.88 12.75 9.35
N PRO A 132 6.02 13.44 9.16
CA PRO A 132 7.28 13.09 9.83
C PRO A 132 7.17 12.93 11.35
N PRO A 133 6.32 13.68 12.10
CA PRO A 133 6.18 13.41 13.53
C PRO A 133 5.52 12.06 13.85
N LEU A 134 4.58 11.59 13.03
CA LEU A 134 3.86 10.33 13.28
C LEU A 134 4.76 9.12 13.00
N GLU A 135 5.55 9.17 11.93
CA GLU A 135 6.54 8.13 11.62
C GLU A 135 7.62 8.03 12.70
N LEU A 136 8.13 9.17 13.18
CA LEU A 136 9.09 9.21 14.27
C LEU A 136 8.50 8.66 15.56
N LEU A 137 7.26 9.03 15.89
CA LEU A 137 6.57 8.52 17.07
C LEU A 137 6.40 7.01 17.00
N ASN A 138 5.92 6.48 15.87
CA ASN A 138 5.77 5.04 15.65
C ASN A 138 7.11 4.31 15.80
N LEU A 139 8.18 4.84 15.20
CA LEU A 139 9.52 4.26 15.33
C LEU A 139 9.98 4.19 16.79
N VAL A 140 9.82 5.28 17.54
CA VAL A 140 10.19 5.34 18.96
C VAL A 140 9.37 4.35 19.77
N CYS A 141 8.05 4.32 19.60
CA CYS A 141 7.17 3.38 20.29
C CYS A 141 7.54 1.92 20.02
N VAL A 142 7.84 1.57 18.78
CA VAL A 142 8.23 0.21 18.39
C VAL A 142 9.57 -0.18 19.03
N ILE A 143 10.59 0.69 18.99
CA ILE A 143 11.90 0.42 19.60
C ILE A 143 11.76 0.24 21.11
N VAL A 144 11.03 1.13 21.78
CA VAL A 144 10.79 1.04 23.22
C VAL A 144 10.05 -0.26 23.56
N GLY A 145 9.03 -0.63 22.80
CA GLY A 145 8.31 -1.90 22.95
C GLY A 145 9.23 -3.12 22.82
N LEU A 146 10.12 -3.14 21.82
CA LEU A 146 11.11 -4.21 21.65
C LEU A 146 12.04 -4.35 22.86
N VAL A 147 12.53 -3.23 23.41
CA VAL A 147 13.36 -3.25 24.62
C VAL A 147 12.59 -3.85 25.80
N PHE A 148 11.33 -3.46 26.00
CA PHE A 148 10.54 -4.03 27.10
C PHE A 148 10.23 -5.51 26.92
N PHE A 149 9.84 -5.96 25.72
CA PHE A 149 9.58 -7.37 25.46
C PHE A 149 10.84 -8.24 25.62
N THR A 150 12.00 -7.76 25.16
CA THR A 150 13.28 -8.47 25.34
C THR A 150 13.68 -8.55 26.82
N LEU A 151 13.58 -7.44 27.58
CA LEU A 151 13.83 -7.44 29.02
C LEU A 151 12.88 -8.36 29.80
N ALA A 152 11.60 -8.42 29.43
CA ALA A 152 10.64 -9.33 30.02
C ALA A 152 11.01 -10.80 29.78
N LEU A 153 11.35 -11.16 28.53
CA LEU A 153 11.81 -12.51 28.19
C LEU A 153 13.11 -12.87 28.90
N LEU A 154 14.06 -11.94 28.98
CA LEU A 154 15.31 -12.14 29.72
C LEU A 154 15.03 -12.39 31.20
N THR A 155 14.13 -11.62 31.80
CA THR A 155 13.70 -11.80 33.18
C THR A 155 13.08 -13.18 33.38
N PHE A 156 12.18 -13.61 32.49
CA PHE A 156 11.61 -14.95 32.55
C PHE A 156 12.68 -16.04 32.40
N ALA A 157 13.64 -15.88 31.49
CA ALA A 157 14.73 -16.86 31.31
C ALA A 157 15.63 -16.95 32.55
N LEU A 158 15.97 -15.83 33.18
CA LEU A 158 16.78 -15.79 34.40
C LEU A 158 16.02 -16.32 35.63
N CYS A 159 14.73 -16.00 35.75
CA CYS A 159 13.88 -16.40 36.88
C CYS A 159 13.27 -17.81 36.73
N GLN A 160 13.26 -18.40 35.53
CA GLN A 160 12.82 -19.78 35.27
C GLN A 160 13.65 -20.83 36.01
N TRP A 161 14.76 -20.44 36.61
CA TRP A 161 15.50 -21.28 37.55
C TRP A 161 14.69 -21.64 38.81
N SER A 162 13.57 -20.95 39.09
CA SER A 162 12.64 -21.27 40.18
C SER A 162 11.54 -22.25 39.72
N PRO A 163 11.49 -23.52 40.21
CA PRO A 163 10.66 -24.60 39.64
C PRO A 163 9.13 -24.52 39.86
N GLY A 164 8.55 -23.36 40.17
CA GLY A 164 7.17 -23.25 40.68
C GLY A 164 6.15 -22.45 39.85
N VAL A 165 6.59 -21.71 38.82
CA VAL A 165 5.75 -20.71 38.12
C VAL A 165 5.59 -21.05 36.64
N ASN A 166 4.36 -21.31 36.20
CA ASN A 166 4.05 -21.56 34.78
C ASN A 166 3.74 -20.23 34.06
N ASN A 167 4.71 -19.68 33.34
CA ASN A 167 4.58 -18.41 32.60
C ASN A 167 4.36 -18.60 31.09
N VAL A 168 3.94 -19.78 30.64
CA VAL A 168 3.89 -20.13 29.21
C VAL A 168 3.05 -19.15 28.38
N ALA A 169 1.86 -18.76 28.83
CA ALA A 169 1.04 -17.79 28.09
C ALA A 169 1.76 -16.43 27.94
N ARG A 170 2.29 -15.89 29.04
CA ARG A 170 3.06 -14.63 29.06
C ARG A 170 4.25 -14.64 28.11
N ILE A 171 5.01 -15.73 28.12
CA ILE A 171 6.17 -15.92 27.25
C ILE A 171 5.74 -15.92 25.78
N ASN A 172 4.67 -16.65 25.43
CA ASN A 172 4.18 -16.69 24.05
C ASN A 172 3.61 -15.33 23.58
N ILE A 173 3.00 -14.53 24.46
CA ILE A 173 2.61 -13.13 24.15
C ILE A 173 3.85 -12.31 23.81
N CYS A 174 4.86 -12.33 24.69
CA CYS A 174 6.09 -11.57 24.48
C CYS A 174 6.82 -12.00 23.20
N ILE A 175 6.93 -13.31 22.92
CA ILE A 175 7.57 -13.81 21.69
C ILE A 175 6.77 -13.39 20.45
N SER A 176 5.44 -13.56 20.45
CA SER A 176 4.59 -13.22 19.29
C SER A 176 4.68 -11.73 18.97
N LEU A 177 4.59 -10.86 19.98
CA LEU A 177 4.68 -9.42 19.80
C LEU A 177 6.10 -8.97 19.44
N LEU A 178 7.14 -9.55 20.04
CA LEU A 178 8.53 -9.25 19.69
C LEU A 178 8.79 -9.55 18.20
N LEU A 179 8.41 -10.74 17.74
CA LEU A 179 8.56 -11.14 16.34
C LEU A 179 7.73 -10.25 15.41
N ALA A 180 6.50 -9.88 15.79
CA ALA A 180 5.67 -8.97 14.99
C ALA A 180 6.34 -7.61 14.80
N HIS A 181 6.81 -6.99 15.90
CA HIS A 181 7.45 -5.67 15.85
C HIS A 181 8.79 -5.71 15.10
N LEU A 182 9.59 -6.77 15.28
CA LEU A 182 10.83 -6.97 14.51
C LEU A 182 10.54 -7.11 13.01
N LEU A 183 9.55 -7.93 12.65
CA LEU A 183 9.16 -8.15 11.26
C LEU A 183 8.63 -6.84 10.64
N LEU A 184 7.86 -6.05 11.39
CA LEU A 184 7.39 -4.74 10.96
C LEU A 184 8.57 -3.80 10.68
N LEU A 185 9.54 -3.68 11.58
CA LEU A 185 10.75 -2.85 11.35
C LEU A 185 11.56 -3.32 10.15
N LEU A 186 11.76 -4.63 10.00
CA LEU A 186 12.49 -5.19 8.86
C LEU A 186 11.76 -4.92 7.55
N THR A 187 10.43 -5.07 7.53
CA THR A 187 9.60 -4.80 6.36
C THR A 187 9.69 -3.34 5.95
N GLN A 188 9.61 -2.41 6.91
CA GLN A 188 9.77 -0.98 6.64
C GLN A 188 11.17 -0.64 6.12
N LYS A 189 12.22 -1.19 6.74
CA LYS A 189 13.61 -0.93 6.35
C LYS A 189 13.95 -1.45 4.94
N PHE A 190 13.39 -2.59 4.56
CA PHE A 190 13.65 -3.25 3.28
C PHE A 190 12.48 -3.14 2.29
N LEU A 191 11.56 -2.20 2.50
CA LEU A 191 10.31 -2.10 1.75
C LEU A 191 10.55 -1.99 0.24
N ASN A 192 11.51 -1.17 -0.18
CA ASN A 192 11.85 -0.96 -1.60
C ASN A 192 12.34 -2.24 -2.29
N LEU A 193 12.96 -3.16 -1.54
CA LEU A 193 13.45 -4.44 -2.06
C LEU A 193 12.36 -5.52 -2.05
N ILE A 194 11.48 -5.50 -1.04
CA ILE A 194 10.42 -6.49 -0.85
C ILE A 194 9.22 -6.22 -1.76
N ARG A 195 8.85 -4.94 -1.93
CA ARG A 195 7.70 -4.49 -2.74
C ARG A 195 7.64 -5.10 -4.16
N PRO A 196 8.72 -5.10 -4.98
CA PRO A 196 8.65 -5.67 -6.32
C PRO A 196 8.34 -7.18 -6.31
N GLN A 197 8.61 -7.87 -5.20
CA GLN A 197 8.30 -9.28 -5.01
C GLN A 197 6.93 -9.46 -4.36
N GLN A 198 5.87 -9.43 -5.18
CA GLN A 198 4.48 -9.50 -4.72
C GLN A 198 4.20 -10.69 -3.78
N VAL A 199 4.75 -11.87 -4.09
CA VAL A 199 4.57 -13.08 -3.26
C VAL A 199 5.22 -12.91 -1.89
N LEU A 200 6.44 -12.37 -1.83
CA LEU A 200 7.16 -12.15 -0.57
C LEU A 200 6.41 -11.14 0.33
N CYS A 201 5.94 -10.05 -0.28
CA CYS A 201 5.15 -9.02 0.38
C CYS A 201 3.84 -9.59 0.97
N ALA A 202 3.15 -10.46 0.22
CA ALA A 202 1.93 -11.14 0.68
C ALA A 202 2.22 -12.11 1.84
N VAL A 203 3.29 -12.90 1.76
CA VAL A 203 3.70 -13.83 2.83
C VAL A 203 4.06 -13.09 4.11
N ILE A 204 4.82 -11.99 4.01
CA ILE A 204 5.17 -11.15 5.17
C ILE A 204 3.92 -10.55 5.81
N SER A 205 2.99 -10.04 5.00
CA SER A 205 1.71 -9.51 5.48
C SER A 205 0.89 -10.58 6.22
N GLY A 206 0.82 -11.81 5.66
CA GLY A 206 0.19 -12.97 6.30
C GLY A 206 0.83 -13.35 7.64
N LEU A 207 2.16 -13.39 7.69
CA LEU A 207 2.91 -13.70 8.90
C LEU A 207 2.70 -12.63 9.98
N LEU A 208 2.71 -11.36 9.60
CA LEU A 208 2.50 -10.26 10.52
C LEU A 208 1.05 -10.24 11.05
N HIS A 209 0.05 -10.54 10.21
CA HIS A 209 -1.35 -10.77 10.64
C HIS A 209 -1.43 -11.90 11.69
N PHE A 210 -0.80 -13.05 11.41
CA PHE A 210 -0.75 -14.18 12.32
C PHE A 210 -0.10 -13.83 13.67
N LEU A 211 1.06 -13.16 13.66
CA LEU A 211 1.81 -12.86 14.89
C LEU A 211 1.05 -11.90 15.81
N PHE A 212 0.44 -10.85 15.26
CA PHE A 212 -0.40 -9.94 16.06
C PHE A 212 -1.62 -10.66 16.62
N LEU A 213 -2.36 -11.39 15.78
CA LEU A 213 -3.55 -12.12 16.21
C LEU A 213 -3.22 -13.17 17.28
N SER A 214 -2.12 -13.90 17.11
CA SER A 214 -1.56 -14.81 18.11
C SER A 214 -1.33 -14.09 19.44
N GLY A 215 -0.72 -12.91 19.43
CA GLY A 215 -0.53 -12.09 20.64
C GLY A 215 -1.85 -11.80 21.37
N PHE A 216 -2.91 -11.43 20.65
CA PHE A 216 -4.24 -11.20 21.25
C PHE A 216 -4.88 -12.48 21.79
N VAL A 217 -4.79 -13.60 21.08
CA VAL A 217 -5.33 -14.89 21.55
C VAL A 217 -4.59 -15.34 22.82
N TRP A 218 -3.27 -15.20 22.88
CA TRP A 218 -2.50 -15.53 24.07
C TRP A 218 -2.79 -14.60 25.25
N MET A 219 -3.04 -13.32 24.99
CA MET A 219 -3.49 -12.37 26.01
C MET A 219 -4.85 -12.78 26.59
N PHE A 220 -5.77 -13.25 25.75
CA PHE A 220 -7.05 -13.81 26.20
C PHE A 220 -6.87 -15.05 27.07
N ILE A 221 -6.03 -16.00 26.63
CA ILE A 221 -5.72 -17.21 27.39
C ILE A 221 -5.12 -16.84 28.75
N GLU A 222 -4.17 -15.90 28.81
CA GLU A 222 -3.61 -15.41 30.07
C GLU A 222 -4.70 -14.85 30.99
N ALA A 223 -5.61 -14.01 30.48
CA ALA A 223 -6.69 -13.44 31.26
C ALA A 223 -7.61 -14.53 31.86
N VAL A 224 -7.94 -15.55 31.08
CA VAL A 224 -8.73 -16.71 31.54
C VAL A 224 -7.95 -17.53 32.60
N LEU A 225 -6.67 -17.79 32.38
CA LEU A 225 -5.82 -18.51 33.33
C LEU A 225 -5.72 -17.77 34.67
N LEU A 226 -5.55 -16.45 34.64
CA LEU A 226 -5.55 -15.61 35.84
C LEU A 226 -6.90 -15.64 36.55
N PHE A 227 -8.00 -15.55 35.80
CA PHE A 227 -9.35 -15.63 36.36
C PHE A 227 -9.61 -16.96 37.07
N ILE A 228 -9.24 -18.07 36.43
CA ILE A 228 -9.37 -19.41 37.02
C ILE A 228 -8.49 -19.54 38.26
N CYS A 229 -7.28 -18.99 38.25
CA CYS A 229 -6.39 -18.95 39.41
C CYS A 229 -7.04 -18.20 40.59
N VAL A 230 -7.62 -17.02 40.35
CA VAL A 230 -8.32 -16.22 41.37
C VAL A 230 -9.55 -16.94 41.92
N LYS A 231 -10.38 -17.54 41.08
CA LYS A 231 -11.59 -18.26 41.54
C LYS A 231 -11.29 -19.58 42.24
N ASN A 232 -10.30 -20.35 41.78
CA ASN A 232 -9.93 -21.63 42.41
C ASN A 232 -9.16 -21.45 43.73
N LEU A 233 -8.67 -20.26 44.07
CA LEU A 233 -8.21 -19.96 45.42
C LEU A 233 -9.31 -20.15 46.48
N SER A 234 -10.59 -20.19 46.09
CA SER A 234 -11.72 -20.48 46.98
C SER A 234 -12.09 -21.97 47.11
N GLN A 235 -11.64 -22.88 46.22
CA GLN A 235 -12.13 -24.27 46.23
C GLN A 235 -11.20 -25.31 45.54
N ILE A 236 -10.23 -25.85 46.31
CA ILE A 236 -9.66 -27.23 46.24
C ILE A 236 -8.56 -27.63 45.19
N SER A 237 -7.47 -28.22 45.74
CA SER A 237 -6.51 -29.27 45.27
C SER A 237 -5.55 -29.06 44.08
N SER A 238 -4.27 -29.36 44.36
CA SER A 238 -3.10 -29.38 43.44
C SER A 238 -3.27 -30.21 42.16
N LYS A 239 -4.17 -31.19 42.11
CA LYS A 239 -4.36 -32.06 40.92
C LYS A 239 -5.06 -31.36 39.74
N LYS A 240 -5.86 -30.31 39.98
CA LYS A 240 -6.48 -29.51 38.90
C LYS A 240 -5.52 -28.49 38.27
N ARG A 241 -4.45 -28.12 38.99
CA ARG A 241 -3.39 -27.21 38.51
C ARG A 241 -2.59 -27.79 37.34
N GLU A 242 -2.48 -29.11 37.27
CA GLU A 242 -1.77 -29.84 36.21
C GLU A 242 -2.63 -30.00 34.94
N VAL A 243 -3.95 -30.18 35.08
CA VAL A 243 -4.88 -30.24 33.94
C VAL A 243 -5.03 -28.88 33.24
N LEU A 244 -4.96 -27.77 34.00
CA LEU A 244 -4.84 -26.41 33.45
C LEU A 244 -3.47 -26.13 32.80
N SER A 245 -2.47 -26.95 33.10
CA SER A 245 -1.08 -26.82 32.61
C SER A 245 -0.82 -27.60 31.31
N SER A 246 -1.79 -28.36 30.80
CA SER A 246 -1.55 -29.27 29.69
C SER A 246 -1.41 -28.52 28.36
N GLY A 247 -0.40 -28.88 27.56
CA GLY A 247 -0.04 -28.24 26.28
C GLY A 247 -1.17 -28.12 25.25
N PHE A 248 -2.33 -28.72 25.50
CA PHE A 248 -3.56 -28.55 24.73
C PHE A 248 -4.01 -27.09 24.63
N LEU A 249 -3.98 -26.31 25.73
CA LEU A 249 -4.30 -24.87 25.68
C LEU A 249 -3.28 -24.06 24.87
N CYS A 250 -2.03 -24.54 24.81
CA CYS A 250 -0.98 -23.89 24.03
C CYS A 250 -1.10 -24.11 22.53
N VAL A 251 -1.51 -25.32 22.14
CA VAL A 251 -1.83 -25.63 20.74
C VAL A 251 -3.04 -24.81 20.28
N ILE A 252 -4.06 -24.65 21.13
CA ILE A 252 -5.26 -23.86 20.80
C ILE A 252 -4.93 -22.41 20.44
N GLY A 253 -4.02 -21.75 21.17
CA GLY A 253 -3.71 -20.33 20.94
C GLY A 253 -3.24 -20.04 19.52
N TYR A 254 -2.27 -20.83 19.03
CA TYR A 254 -1.76 -20.69 17.67
C TYR A 254 -2.73 -21.23 16.61
N VAL A 255 -3.45 -22.32 16.90
CA VAL A 255 -4.42 -22.89 15.95
C VAL A 255 -5.55 -21.90 15.66
N VAL A 256 -6.08 -21.21 16.67
CA VAL A 256 -7.14 -20.19 16.47
C VAL A 256 -6.64 -19.06 15.56
N ALA A 257 -5.45 -18.51 15.84
CA ALA A 257 -4.87 -17.47 15.00
C ALA A 257 -4.60 -17.96 13.56
N LEU A 258 -4.12 -19.19 13.41
CA LEU A 258 -3.86 -19.80 12.11
C LEU A 258 -5.15 -19.99 11.29
N VAL A 259 -6.21 -20.50 11.91
CA VAL A 259 -7.51 -20.71 11.24
C VAL A 259 -8.05 -19.39 10.70
N VAL A 260 -8.02 -18.31 11.50
CA VAL A 260 -8.48 -17.00 11.06
C VAL A 260 -7.68 -16.49 9.86
N VAL A 261 -6.35 -16.63 9.89
CA VAL A 261 -5.50 -16.21 8.76
C VAL A 261 -5.75 -17.07 7.52
N CYS A 262 -5.86 -18.39 7.67
CA CYS A 262 -6.17 -19.30 6.55
C CYS A 262 -7.53 -18.98 5.91
N VAL A 263 -8.56 -18.72 6.71
CA VAL A 263 -9.88 -18.29 6.21
C VAL A 263 -9.77 -16.94 5.50
N SER A 264 -9.02 -15.99 6.06
CA SER A 264 -8.83 -14.66 5.46
C SER A 264 -8.13 -14.75 4.10
N VAL A 265 -7.08 -15.55 3.99
CA VAL A 265 -6.36 -15.82 2.73
C VAL A 265 -7.26 -16.55 1.73
N GLY A 266 -8.06 -17.52 2.18
CA GLY A 266 -8.95 -18.29 1.32
C GLY A 266 -10.10 -17.46 0.74
N LEU A 267 -10.62 -16.50 1.49
CA LEU A 267 -11.72 -15.63 1.06
C LEU A 267 -11.24 -14.46 0.20
N VAL A 268 -10.15 -13.80 0.60
CA VAL A 268 -9.66 -12.59 -0.06
C VAL A 268 -8.12 -12.62 -0.13
N PRO A 269 -7.53 -13.43 -1.02
CA PRO A 269 -6.08 -13.52 -1.18
C PRO A 269 -5.47 -12.19 -1.62
N GLU A 270 -6.21 -11.41 -2.42
CA GLU A 270 -5.79 -10.08 -2.90
C GLU A 270 -5.72 -9.02 -1.79
N GLY A 271 -6.25 -9.32 -0.60
CA GLY A 271 -6.21 -8.45 0.58
C GLY A 271 -4.83 -8.37 1.24
N TYR A 272 -3.91 -9.29 0.89
CA TYR A 272 -2.54 -9.32 1.40
C TYR A 272 -1.57 -8.70 0.39
N GLY A 273 -0.81 -7.69 0.82
CA GLY A 273 0.18 -7.01 -0.02
C GLY A 273 -0.26 -5.63 -0.47
N SER A 274 -0.21 -4.67 0.46
CA SER A 274 -0.39 -3.23 0.19
C SER A 274 0.94 -2.51 -0.10
N GLU A 275 0.90 -1.20 -0.32
CA GLU A 275 2.09 -0.33 -0.50
C GLU A 275 3.15 -0.47 0.62
N HIS A 276 2.71 -0.89 1.83
CA HIS A 276 3.56 -1.08 3.02
C HIS A 276 3.80 -2.56 3.34
N CYS A 277 3.47 -3.47 2.42
CA CYS A 277 3.46 -4.93 2.65
C CYS A 277 2.67 -5.33 3.91
N TRP A 278 1.50 -4.70 4.05
CA TRP A 278 0.54 -4.98 5.10
C TRP A 278 -0.80 -5.44 4.53
N ILE A 279 -1.76 -5.71 5.40
CA ILE A 279 -3.16 -5.99 5.06
C ILE A 279 -3.75 -4.72 4.43
N LYS A 280 -4.47 -4.87 3.30
CA LYS A 280 -5.18 -3.75 2.68
C LYS A 280 -6.37 -3.32 3.55
N ILE A 281 -6.55 -2.01 3.68
CA ILE A 281 -7.68 -1.42 4.42
C ILE A 281 -8.94 -1.36 3.54
N ASP A 282 -8.76 -1.47 2.22
CA ASP A 282 -9.82 -1.40 1.23
C ASP A 282 -10.85 -2.53 1.40
N GLN A 283 -12.11 -2.23 1.09
CA GLN A 283 -13.25 -3.15 1.14
C GLN A 283 -13.52 -3.80 2.52
N GLY A 284 -12.99 -3.22 3.61
CA GLY A 284 -13.27 -3.71 4.96
C GLY A 284 -12.51 -4.99 5.32
N PHE A 285 -11.51 -5.40 4.54
CA PHE A 285 -10.70 -6.58 4.85
C PHE A 285 -9.99 -6.46 6.21
N ILE A 286 -9.72 -5.24 6.67
CA ILE A 286 -9.21 -4.94 8.01
C ILE A 286 -10.06 -5.54 9.15
N TRP A 287 -11.37 -5.79 8.92
CA TRP A 287 -12.25 -6.46 9.88
C TRP A 287 -11.89 -7.93 10.11
N SER A 288 -11.12 -8.57 9.23
CA SER A 288 -10.57 -9.90 9.48
C SER A 288 -9.66 -9.92 10.71
N PHE A 289 -9.01 -8.78 11.00
CA PHE A 289 -8.17 -8.60 12.16
C PHE A 289 -8.92 -7.94 13.32
N LEU A 290 -9.61 -6.81 13.07
CA LEU A 290 -10.32 -6.08 14.13
C LEU A 290 -11.47 -6.88 14.73
N GLY A 291 -12.21 -7.66 13.94
CA GLY A 291 -13.35 -8.44 14.43
C GLY A 291 -12.98 -9.38 15.57
N PRO A 292 -12.03 -10.32 15.37
CA PRO A 292 -11.54 -11.19 16.44
C PRO A 292 -11.00 -10.42 17.66
N VAL A 293 -10.25 -9.33 17.43
CA VAL A 293 -9.68 -8.50 18.51
C VAL A 293 -10.79 -7.86 19.34
N CYS A 294 -11.82 -7.28 18.72
CA CYS A 294 -12.95 -6.67 19.41
C CYS A 294 -13.71 -7.69 20.25
N VAL A 295 -13.96 -8.90 19.74
CA VAL A 295 -14.62 -9.98 20.49
C VAL A 295 -13.77 -10.38 21.70
N ILE A 296 -12.46 -10.59 21.51
CA ILE A 296 -11.53 -10.92 22.60
C ILE A 296 -11.55 -9.85 23.69
N LEU A 297 -11.48 -8.57 23.30
CA LEU A 297 -11.46 -7.45 24.25
C LEU A 297 -12.79 -7.31 24.99
N ALA A 298 -13.93 -7.45 24.29
CA ALA A 298 -15.26 -7.40 24.91
C ALA A 298 -15.41 -8.48 25.98
N VAL A 299 -15.10 -9.74 25.63
CA VAL A 299 -15.17 -10.87 26.56
C VAL A 299 -14.20 -10.67 27.74
N SER A 300 -12.98 -10.19 27.46
CA SER A 300 -11.99 -9.89 28.53
C SER A 300 -12.47 -8.79 29.48
N SER A 301 -13.21 -7.80 28.99
CA SER A 301 -13.72 -6.67 29.78
C SER A 301 -14.89 -7.06 30.69
N GLU A 302 -15.80 -7.92 30.23
CA GLU A 302 -16.91 -8.43 31.03
C GLU A 302 -16.42 -9.22 32.25
N TYR A 303 -15.34 -9.99 32.08
CA TYR A 303 -14.69 -10.68 33.21
C TYR A 303 -14.15 -9.74 34.28
N LYS A 304 -13.73 -8.53 33.89
CA LYS A 304 -13.24 -7.50 34.83
C LYS A 304 -14.40 -6.82 35.56
N HIS A 305 -15.52 -6.57 34.87
CA HIS A 305 -16.71 -5.94 35.46
C HIS A 305 -17.42 -6.85 36.47
N PHE A 306 -17.43 -8.17 36.24
CA PHE A 306 -17.99 -9.13 37.19
C PHE A 306 -17.23 -9.20 38.53
N HIS A 307 -15.99 -8.70 38.58
CA HIS A 307 -15.15 -8.68 39.79
C HIS A 307 -15.24 -7.36 40.57
N MET A 308 -15.70 -6.27 39.95
CA MET A 308 -15.83 -4.96 40.63
C MET A 308 -17.23 -4.72 41.21
N GLY A 309 -18.18 -5.63 40.95
CA GLY A 309 -19.55 -5.59 41.45
C GLY A 309 -19.89 -6.62 42.54
N CYS A 310 -18.88 -7.31 43.10
CA CYS A 310 -19.03 -8.19 44.26
C CYS A 310 -18.24 -7.65 45.44
#